data_AF-A0A9E1MZV8-F1
#
_entry.id   AF-A0A9E1MZV8-F1
#
_cell.length_a   1.000
_cell.length_b   1.000
_cell.length_c   1.000
_cell.angle_alpha   90.00
_cell.angle_beta   90.00
_cell.angle_gamma   90.00
#
_symmetry.space_group_name_H-M   'P 1'
#
loop_
_entity.id
_entity.type
_entity.pdbx_description
1 polymer ?
#
loop_
_entity_poly.entity_id
_entity_poly.type
_entity_poly.pdbx_seq_one_letter_code
_entity_poly.pdbx_strand_id
1 'polypeptide(L)'
;MYTLLLALFALCDSALASDDVELAIAELSRRAVDNGELSFEGRSLRWAGGSRVRLSQILHGLPIEEGDLVVALDPNGEVAQVYGELQAPLSIDTSPSVPANRAIEIAHEALIGAGEGELWPPRANLVVFHGSLAWAVDVGKRFPLRTWRVLVDAHNGDLLRSKVTSASAMGQVSPANPSNSKVTQVQLPRLTAPDTLTGENADVFSCDDWEIDDGIFGVSLCHNTTRYATPDTGGDYLFSPQPEALEDPFAEVQAYYHIDLIADWVGYNFGVNHGPMRVHVNFGMQNAFYGDFDGDGEPDISLGQSEDGVDFGYDADVIYH
;
A
#
# COMPACT_ATOMS: atom_id res chain seq x y z
N MET A 1 -34.57 22.60 -7.61
CA MET A 1 -34.18 22.07 -8.93
C MET A 1 -32.77 21.47 -8.92
N TYR A 2 -31.78 22.09 -8.27
CA TYR A 2 -30.42 21.52 -8.13
C TYR A 2 -30.33 20.25 -7.26
N THR A 3 -31.15 20.10 -6.22
CA THR A 3 -31.16 18.91 -5.35
C THR A 3 -31.72 17.65 -6.05
N LEU A 4 -32.59 17.85 -7.04
CA LEU A 4 -33.17 16.73 -7.80
C LEU A 4 -32.20 16.20 -8.87
N LEU A 5 -31.35 17.07 -9.43
CA LEU A 5 -30.32 16.68 -10.41
C LEU A 5 -29.22 15.84 -9.74
N LEU A 6 -28.74 16.24 -8.56
CA LEU A 6 -27.72 15.49 -7.81
C LEU A 6 -28.20 14.09 -7.40
N ALA A 7 -29.47 13.94 -7.02
CA ALA A 7 -30.04 12.63 -6.72
C ALA A 7 -30.14 11.72 -7.95
N LEU A 8 -30.45 12.27 -9.13
CA LEU A 8 -30.48 11.54 -10.39
C LEU A 8 -29.08 11.10 -10.85
N PHE A 9 -28.05 11.93 -10.67
CA PHE A 9 -26.67 11.54 -10.95
C PHE A 9 -26.19 10.42 -10.02
N ALA A 10 -26.46 10.49 -8.71
CA ALA A 10 -26.09 9.44 -7.76
C ALA A 10 -26.81 8.11 -8.03
N LEU A 11 -28.09 8.15 -8.43
CA LEU A 11 -28.84 6.95 -8.79
C LEU A 11 -28.33 6.33 -10.09
N CYS A 12 -27.99 7.14 -11.08
CA CYS A 12 -27.44 6.64 -12.34
C CYS A 12 -26.05 6.02 -12.16
N ASP A 13 -25.20 6.59 -11.31
CA ASP A 13 -23.89 6.03 -10.96
C ASP A 13 -24.03 4.67 -10.25
N SER A 14 -25.00 4.53 -9.34
CA SER A 14 -25.19 3.27 -8.60
C SER A 14 -25.64 2.10 -9.49
N ALA A 15 -26.50 2.36 -10.48
CA ALA A 15 -26.97 1.33 -11.42
C ALA A 15 -25.88 0.95 -12.45
N LEU A 16 -25.08 1.92 -12.90
CA LEU A 16 -23.97 1.64 -13.82
C LEU A 16 -22.80 0.95 -13.12
N ALA A 17 -22.61 1.15 -11.81
CA ALA A 17 -21.61 0.45 -11.03
C ALA A 17 -21.94 -1.03 -10.83
N SER A 18 -23.23 -1.40 -10.70
CA SER A 18 -23.63 -2.81 -10.60
C SER A 18 -23.38 -3.58 -11.89
N ASP A 19 -23.64 -2.98 -13.05
CA ASP A 19 -23.48 -3.64 -14.34
C ASP A 19 -22.01 -4.04 -14.61
N ASP A 20 -21.05 -3.17 -14.26
CA ASP A 20 -19.62 -3.48 -14.42
C ASP A 20 -19.16 -4.62 -13.51
N VAL A 21 -19.68 -4.67 -12.28
CA VAL A 21 -19.38 -5.75 -11.33
C VAL A 21 -19.91 -7.07 -11.88
N GLU A 22 -21.14 -7.10 -12.38
CA GLU A 22 -21.72 -8.30 -12.99
C GLU A 22 -20.96 -8.78 -14.22
N LEU A 23 -20.53 -7.86 -15.11
CA LEU A 23 -19.71 -8.18 -16.28
C LEU A 23 -18.35 -8.76 -15.88
N ALA A 24 -17.68 -8.16 -14.90
CA ALA A 24 -16.40 -8.65 -14.40
C ALA A 24 -16.53 -10.03 -13.74
N ILE A 25 -17.59 -10.25 -12.95
CA ILE A 25 -17.90 -11.57 -12.36
C ILE A 25 -18.15 -12.59 -13.47
N ALA A 26 -18.98 -12.27 -14.47
CA ALA A 26 -19.26 -13.17 -15.59
C ALA A 26 -18.00 -13.55 -16.37
N GLU A 27 -17.05 -12.63 -16.54
CA GLU A 27 -15.75 -12.93 -17.14
C GLU A 27 -14.94 -13.90 -16.27
N LEU A 28 -14.80 -13.61 -14.98
CA LEU A 28 -14.02 -14.47 -14.09
C LEU A 28 -14.64 -15.85 -13.93
N SER A 29 -15.97 -15.96 -13.86
CA SER A 29 -16.67 -17.24 -13.81
C SER A 29 -16.45 -18.08 -15.07
N ARG A 30 -16.24 -17.47 -16.25
CA ARG A 30 -15.86 -18.22 -17.47
C ARG A 30 -14.43 -18.75 -17.42
N ARG A 31 -13.54 -18.07 -16.71
CA ARG A 31 -12.13 -18.47 -16.54
C ARG A 31 -11.94 -19.47 -15.42
N ALA A 32 -12.76 -19.40 -14.37
CA ALA A 32 -12.79 -20.39 -13.32
C ALA A 32 -13.22 -21.73 -13.92
N VAL A 33 -12.42 -22.77 -13.70
CA VAL A 33 -12.80 -24.13 -14.08
C VAL A 33 -14.01 -24.51 -13.21
N ASP A 34 -15.14 -24.65 -13.88
CA ASP A 34 -16.51 -24.73 -13.36
C ASP A 34 -16.67 -25.76 -12.23
N ASN A 35 -16.50 -25.34 -10.98
CA ASN A 35 -16.81 -26.15 -9.79
C ASN A 35 -17.85 -25.50 -8.86
N GLY A 36 -18.39 -24.32 -9.18
CA GLY A 36 -19.53 -23.71 -8.48
C GLY A 36 -19.31 -23.28 -7.01
N GLU A 37 -18.10 -23.39 -6.47
CA GLU A 37 -17.80 -23.11 -5.05
C GLU A 37 -17.19 -21.73 -4.79
N LEU A 38 -16.67 -21.08 -5.85
CA LEU A 38 -16.06 -19.76 -5.79
C LEU A 38 -17.09 -18.69 -6.18
N SER A 39 -17.32 -17.73 -5.30
CA SER A 39 -18.09 -16.52 -5.58
C SER A 39 -17.23 -15.27 -5.38
N PHE A 40 -17.77 -14.11 -5.77
CA PHE A 40 -17.06 -12.85 -5.74
C PHE A 40 -17.94 -11.76 -5.13
N GLU A 41 -17.33 -10.88 -4.32
CA GLU A 41 -17.94 -9.62 -3.89
C GLU A 41 -17.16 -8.46 -4.50
N GLY A 42 -17.88 -7.47 -5.05
CA GLY A 42 -17.27 -6.49 -5.95
C GLY A 42 -17.58 -5.04 -5.65
N ARG A 43 -16.65 -4.17 -6.05
CA ARG A 43 -16.83 -2.72 -6.14
C ARG A 43 -16.25 -2.22 -7.46
N SER A 44 -16.93 -1.27 -8.10
CA SER A 44 -16.49 -0.63 -9.34
C SER A 44 -16.12 0.83 -9.12
N LEU A 45 -15.10 1.28 -9.84
CA LEU A 45 -14.73 2.68 -10.02
C LEU A 45 -14.70 3.01 -11.51
N ARG A 46 -15.46 4.02 -11.93
CA ARG A 46 -15.52 4.50 -13.32
C ARG A 46 -14.66 5.75 -13.53
N TRP A 47 -14.06 5.87 -14.71
CA TRP A 47 -13.33 7.05 -15.17
C TRP A 47 -13.31 7.14 -16.70
N ALA A 48 -12.65 8.17 -17.26
CA ALA A 48 -12.67 8.42 -18.70
C ALA A 48 -12.10 7.27 -19.56
N GLY A 49 -11.19 6.47 -19.02
CA GLY A 49 -10.60 5.30 -19.67
C GLY A 49 -11.37 3.98 -19.48
N GLY A 50 -12.59 4.02 -18.92
CA GLY A 50 -13.41 2.84 -18.64
C GLY A 50 -13.62 2.60 -17.14
N SER A 51 -13.67 1.33 -16.73
CA SER A 51 -13.98 0.96 -15.35
C SER A 51 -12.91 0.06 -14.74
N ARG A 52 -12.82 0.08 -13.41
CA ARG A 52 -11.96 -0.79 -12.61
C ARG A 52 -12.81 -1.46 -11.55
N VAL A 53 -12.92 -2.78 -11.66
CA VAL A 53 -13.73 -3.58 -10.76
C VAL A 53 -12.79 -4.38 -9.87
N ARG A 54 -12.79 -4.08 -8.57
CA ARG A 54 -12.10 -4.90 -7.57
C ARG A 54 -13.06 -5.94 -7.03
N LEU A 55 -12.67 -7.20 -7.12
CA LEU A 55 -13.45 -8.36 -6.71
C LEU A 55 -12.68 -9.13 -5.64
N SER A 56 -13.29 -9.33 -4.47
CA SER A 56 -12.77 -10.21 -3.43
C SER A 56 -13.31 -11.63 -3.64
N GLN A 57 -12.43 -12.62 -3.62
CA GLN A 57 -12.80 -14.03 -3.77
C GLN A 57 -13.42 -14.59 -2.47
N ILE A 58 -14.47 -15.40 -2.62
CA ILE A 58 -15.18 -16.06 -1.52
C ILE A 58 -15.29 -17.55 -1.84
N LEU A 59 -14.78 -18.41 -0.96
CA LEU A 59 -14.84 -19.87 -1.09
C LEU A 59 -15.71 -20.42 0.05
N HIS A 60 -16.79 -21.13 -0.29
CA HIS A 60 -17.75 -21.66 0.69
C HIS A 60 -18.31 -20.60 1.68
N GLY A 61 -18.48 -19.36 1.22
CA GLY A 61 -18.92 -18.24 2.06
C GLY A 61 -17.84 -17.64 2.96
N LEU A 62 -16.60 -18.10 2.85
CA LEU A 62 -15.44 -17.55 3.55
C LEU A 62 -14.61 -16.66 2.62
N PRO A 63 -14.20 -15.46 3.06
CA PRO A 63 -13.33 -14.62 2.26
C PRO A 63 -11.95 -15.28 2.11
N ILE A 64 -11.35 -15.15 0.93
CA ILE A 64 -9.95 -15.54 0.70
C ILE A 64 -9.07 -14.34 1.05
N GLU A 65 -8.24 -14.48 2.09
CA GLU A 65 -7.28 -13.44 2.48
C GLU A 65 -6.25 -13.26 1.35
N GLU A 66 -6.02 -12.00 0.94
CA GLU A 66 -5.21 -11.64 -0.23
C GLU A 66 -5.72 -12.20 -1.57
N GLY A 67 -6.97 -12.67 -1.62
CA GLY A 67 -7.63 -13.18 -2.82
C GLY A 67 -8.31 -12.11 -3.68
N ASP A 68 -7.82 -10.86 -3.68
CA ASP A 68 -8.43 -9.80 -4.48
C ASP A 68 -8.00 -9.88 -5.95
N LEU A 69 -8.94 -9.55 -6.84
CA LEU A 69 -8.76 -9.45 -8.29
C LEU A 69 -9.15 -8.05 -8.74
N VAL A 70 -8.47 -7.52 -9.75
CA VAL A 70 -8.86 -6.26 -10.39
C VAL A 70 -9.11 -6.49 -11.86
N VAL A 71 -10.35 -6.25 -12.30
CA VAL A 71 -10.76 -6.34 -13.70
C VAL A 71 -10.84 -4.93 -14.29
N ALA A 72 -10.05 -4.69 -15.33
CA ALA A 72 -10.05 -3.46 -16.08
C ALA A 72 -11.00 -3.60 -17.28
N LEU A 73 -12.05 -2.78 -17.31
CA LEU A 73 -12.95 -2.65 -18.43
C LEU A 73 -12.58 -1.40 -19.25
N ASP A 74 -12.67 -1.48 -20.57
CA ASP A 74 -12.52 -0.35 -21.48
C ASP A 74 -13.79 0.54 -21.47
N PRO A 75 -13.82 1.68 -22.19
CA PRO A 75 -15.00 2.54 -22.26
C PRO A 75 -16.25 1.89 -22.89
N ASN A 76 -16.11 0.77 -23.60
CA ASN A 76 -17.22 -0.01 -24.17
C ASN A 76 -17.73 -1.11 -23.22
N GLY A 77 -17.09 -1.26 -22.05
CA GLY A 77 -17.40 -2.32 -21.08
C GLY A 77 -16.74 -3.66 -21.41
N GLU A 78 -15.81 -3.71 -22.36
CA GLU A 78 -15.07 -4.93 -22.70
C GLU A 78 -13.89 -5.12 -21.74
N VAL A 79 -13.61 -6.37 -21.38
CA VAL A 79 -12.49 -6.70 -20.48
C VAL A 79 -11.17 -6.48 -21.20
N ALA A 80 -10.45 -5.43 -20.81
CA ALA A 80 -9.13 -5.12 -21.33
C ALA A 80 -8.04 -5.92 -20.59
N GLN A 81 -8.16 -6.07 -19.26
CA GLN A 81 -7.15 -6.73 -18.45
C GLN A 81 -7.71 -7.29 -17.15
N VAL A 82 -7.06 -8.31 -16.60
CA VAL A 82 -7.33 -8.88 -15.28
C VAL A 82 -6.01 -8.97 -14.52
N TYR A 83 -6.00 -8.48 -13.29
CA TYR A 83 -4.88 -8.51 -12.36
C TYR A 83 -5.21 -9.38 -11.15
N GLY A 84 -4.20 -10.06 -10.62
CA GLY A 84 -4.31 -11.05 -9.56
C GLY A 84 -4.51 -12.47 -10.09
N GLU A 85 -4.60 -13.43 -9.17
CA GLU A 85 -4.72 -14.85 -9.50
C GLU A 85 -6.04 -15.43 -8.96
N LEU A 86 -6.77 -16.11 -9.84
CA LEU A 86 -7.92 -16.91 -9.42
C LEU A 86 -7.41 -18.09 -8.62
N GLN A 87 -7.79 -18.14 -7.34
CA GLN A 87 -7.46 -19.27 -6.50
C GLN A 87 -8.30 -20.45 -6.95
N ALA A 88 -7.65 -21.55 -7.32
CA ALA A 88 -8.36 -22.75 -7.72
C ALA A 88 -9.26 -23.22 -6.55
N PRO A 89 -10.49 -23.69 -6.82
CA PRO A 89 -11.34 -24.24 -5.79
C PRO A 89 -10.62 -25.43 -5.16
N LEU A 90 -10.21 -25.24 -3.91
CA LEU A 90 -9.61 -26.27 -3.09
C LEU A 90 -10.72 -26.84 -2.21
N SER A 91 -10.87 -28.16 -2.23
CA SER A 91 -11.72 -28.85 -1.26
C SER A 91 -11.07 -28.68 0.11
N ILE A 92 -11.51 -27.68 0.87
CA ILE A 92 -11.05 -27.41 2.23
C ILE A 92 -12.12 -27.83 3.23
N ASP A 93 -11.69 -28.34 4.38
CA ASP A 93 -12.59 -28.48 5.52
C ASP A 93 -12.82 -27.10 6.12
N THR A 94 -14.06 -26.62 6.13
CA THR A 94 -14.43 -25.31 6.67
C THR A 94 -14.80 -25.36 8.16
N SER A 95 -14.65 -26.53 8.80
CA SER A 95 -14.95 -26.75 10.22
C SER A 95 -13.68 -26.56 11.06
N PRO A 96 -13.52 -25.43 11.78
CA PRO A 96 -12.32 -25.20 12.57
C PRO A 96 -12.22 -26.19 13.74
N SER A 97 -11.04 -26.76 13.95
CA SER A 97 -10.73 -27.60 15.13
C SER A 97 -10.16 -26.77 16.29
N VAL A 98 -9.55 -25.63 15.98
CA VAL A 98 -9.10 -24.63 16.95
C VAL A 98 -10.21 -23.60 17.14
N PRO A 99 -10.69 -23.37 18.38
CA PRO A 99 -11.71 -22.37 18.61
C PRO A 99 -11.13 -20.95 18.54
N ALA A 100 -11.95 -19.98 18.16
CA ALA A 100 -11.55 -18.58 17.96
C ALA A 100 -10.80 -17.97 19.16
N ASN A 101 -11.21 -18.28 20.39
CA ASN A 101 -10.53 -17.79 21.60
C ASN A 101 -9.10 -18.33 21.74
N ARG A 102 -8.85 -19.58 21.32
CA ARG A 102 -7.49 -20.12 21.33
C ARG A 102 -6.63 -19.46 20.24
N ALA A 103 -7.20 -19.16 19.07
CA ALA A 103 -6.50 -18.41 18.03
C ALA A 103 -6.14 -16.98 18.50
N ILE A 104 -7.03 -16.33 19.26
CA ILE A 104 -6.76 -15.03 19.90
C ILE A 104 -5.60 -15.15 20.89
N GLU A 105 -5.58 -16.17 21.75
CA GLU A 105 -4.46 -16.40 22.68
C GLU A 105 -3.13 -16.58 21.92
N ILE A 106 -3.13 -17.40 20.86
CA ILE A 106 -1.95 -17.61 20.00
C ILE A 106 -1.49 -16.28 19.37
N ALA A 107 -2.43 -15.46 18.88
CA ALA A 107 -2.10 -14.15 18.33
C ALA A 107 -1.49 -13.21 19.38
N HIS A 108 -1.98 -13.24 20.63
CA HIS A 108 -1.36 -12.48 21.72
C HIS A 108 0.04 -12.98 22.08
N GLU A 109 0.22 -14.30 22.14
CA GLU A 109 1.52 -14.95 22.38
C GLU A 109 2.54 -14.56 21.29
N ALA A 110 2.12 -14.57 20.03
CA ALA A 110 2.94 -14.17 18.88
C ALA A 110 3.35 -12.68 18.88
N LEU A 111 2.60 -11.83 19.61
CA LEU A 111 2.83 -10.39 19.71
C LEU A 111 3.42 -9.96 21.06
N ILE A 112 3.96 -10.89 21.85
CA ILE A 112 4.71 -10.56 23.07
C ILE A 112 5.93 -9.70 22.69
N GLY A 113 6.06 -8.54 23.34
CA GLY A 113 7.13 -7.58 23.06
C GLY A 113 6.82 -6.59 21.92
N ALA A 114 5.74 -6.78 21.17
CA ALA A 114 5.34 -5.88 20.07
C ALA A 114 4.55 -4.64 20.55
N GLY A 115 4.16 -4.60 21.83
CA GLY A 115 3.49 -3.46 22.46
C GLY A 115 2.66 -3.83 23.69
N GLU A 116 2.28 -2.80 24.44
CA GLU A 116 1.53 -2.87 25.69
C GLU A 116 0.10 -2.34 25.57
N GLY A 117 -0.77 -2.88 26.42
CA GLY A 117 -2.19 -2.56 26.47
C GLY A 117 -2.98 -3.02 25.24
N GLU A 118 -4.29 -3.15 25.38
CA GLU A 118 -5.20 -3.45 24.27
C GLU A 118 -5.95 -2.20 23.84
N LEU A 119 -5.92 -1.89 22.54
CA LEU A 119 -6.64 -0.77 21.95
C LEU A 119 -8.15 -1.06 21.87
N TRP A 120 -8.50 -2.31 21.51
CA TRP A 120 -9.84 -2.90 21.54
C TRP A 120 -9.76 -4.40 21.80
N PRO A 121 -10.86 -5.07 22.22
CA PRO A 121 -10.90 -6.52 22.31
C PRO A 121 -10.62 -7.16 20.94
N PRO A 122 -9.69 -8.13 20.84
CA PRO A 122 -9.32 -8.76 19.58
C PRO A 122 -10.52 -9.45 18.93
N ARG A 123 -10.53 -9.49 17.59
CA ARG A 123 -11.60 -10.12 16.80
C ARG A 123 -11.00 -11.18 15.90
N ALA A 124 -11.63 -12.35 15.83
CA ALA A 124 -11.20 -13.45 14.97
C ALA A 124 -12.33 -13.78 13.98
N ASN A 125 -11.99 -13.84 12.70
CA ASN A 125 -12.89 -14.26 11.62
C ASN A 125 -12.26 -15.43 10.87
N LEU A 126 -13.07 -16.37 10.37
CA LEU A 126 -12.58 -17.42 9.49
C LEU A 126 -12.32 -16.86 8.10
N VAL A 127 -11.17 -17.22 7.54
CA VAL A 127 -10.73 -16.88 6.18
C VAL A 127 -10.10 -18.11 5.53
N VAL A 128 -9.94 -18.07 4.21
CA VAL A 128 -9.09 -19.01 3.49
C VAL A 128 -7.77 -18.31 3.18
N PHE A 129 -6.64 -18.94 3.52
CA PHE A 129 -5.32 -18.40 3.22
C PHE A 129 -4.44 -19.50 2.64
N HIS A 130 -3.95 -19.30 1.40
CA HIS A 130 -3.12 -20.26 0.66
C HIS A 130 -3.66 -21.71 0.69
N GLY A 131 -4.99 -21.87 0.61
CA GLY A 131 -5.62 -23.18 0.58
C GLY A 131 -5.88 -23.84 1.94
N SER A 132 -5.61 -23.13 3.04
CA SER A 132 -5.93 -23.58 4.40
C SER A 132 -7.03 -22.71 5.02
N LEU A 133 -7.83 -23.32 5.90
CA LEU A 133 -8.73 -22.58 6.78
C LEU A 133 -7.91 -21.90 7.87
N ALA A 134 -8.07 -20.59 8.03
CA ALA A 134 -7.34 -19.81 9.02
C ALA A 134 -8.25 -18.88 9.81
N TRP A 135 -7.85 -18.56 11.03
CA TRP A 135 -8.36 -17.44 11.80
C TRP A 135 -7.56 -16.19 11.46
N ALA A 136 -8.21 -15.18 10.87
CA ALA A 136 -7.69 -13.83 10.79
C ALA A 136 -8.03 -13.07 12.08
N VAL A 137 -7.01 -12.84 12.91
CA VAL A 137 -7.13 -12.19 14.21
C VAL A 137 -6.63 -10.75 14.12
N ASP A 138 -7.53 -9.77 14.26
CA ASP A 138 -7.19 -8.36 14.34
C ASP A 138 -6.86 -8.01 15.80
N VAL A 139 -5.62 -7.62 16.08
CA VAL A 139 -5.13 -7.22 17.41
C VAL A 139 -4.71 -5.75 17.38
N GLY A 140 -5.13 -4.96 18.37
CA GLY A 140 -4.68 -3.57 18.54
C GLY A 140 -3.96 -3.37 19.87
N LYS A 141 -2.81 -2.70 19.87
CA LYS A 141 -2.05 -2.29 21.06
C LYS A 141 -2.05 -0.78 21.20
N ARG A 142 -2.01 -0.28 22.44
CA ARG A 142 -2.01 1.19 22.71
C ARG A 142 -0.61 1.79 22.67
N PHE A 143 0.40 1.05 23.12
CA PHE A 143 1.76 1.59 23.30
C PHE A 143 2.83 0.64 22.75
N PRO A 144 3.48 0.94 21.62
CA PRO A 144 3.09 1.98 20.67
C PRO A 144 1.71 1.70 20.06
N LEU A 145 1.04 2.74 19.54
CA LEU A 145 -0.26 2.59 18.89
C LEU A 145 -0.07 1.79 17.60
N ARG A 146 -0.46 0.52 17.63
CA ARG A 146 -0.26 -0.40 16.51
C ARG A 146 -1.41 -1.39 16.43
N THR A 147 -1.58 -1.96 15.25
CA THR A 147 -2.60 -2.92 14.91
C THR A 147 -1.94 -3.97 14.05
N TRP A 148 -2.38 -5.20 14.22
CA TRP A 148 -1.85 -6.36 13.53
C TRP A 148 -3.02 -7.18 13.02
N ARG A 149 -2.79 -7.84 11.89
CA ARG A 149 -3.54 -9.01 11.47
C ARG A 149 -2.64 -10.23 11.60
N VAL A 150 -3.08 -11.17 12.42
CA VAL A 150 -2.39 -12.44 12.66
C VAL A 150 -3.22 -13.56 12.06
N LEU A 151 -2.62 -14.37 11.21
CA LEU A 151 -3.23 -15.55 10.62
C LEU A 151 -2.79 -16.79 11.38
N VAL A 152 -3.75 -17.51 11.95
CA VAL A 152 -3.53 -18.75 12.70
C VAL A 152 -4.28 -19.88 12.01
N ASP A 153 -3.62 -21.01 11.75
CA ASP A 153 -4.27 -22.18 11.16
C ASP A 153 -5.44 -22.66 12.05
N ALA A 154 -6.61 -22.82 11.44
CA ALA A 154 -7.83 -23.10 12.17
C ALA A 154 -7.99 -24.57 12.60
N HIS A 155 -7.08 -25.46 12.19
CA HIS A 155 -7.08 -26.88 12.56
C HIS A 155 -6.02 -27.23 13.59
N ASN A 156 -4.80 -26.73 13.45
CA ASN A 156 -3.69 -27.10 14.34
C ASN A 156 -3.18 -25.96 15.23
N GLY A 157 -3.53 -24.71 14.93
CA GLY A 157 -3.14 -23.53 15.71
C GLY A 157 -1.76 -22.98 15.37
N ASP A 158 -1.15 -23.43 14.27
CA ASP A 158 0.14 -22.91 13.81
C ASP A 158 0.00 -21.44 13.40
N LEU A 159 1.01 -20.64 13.72
CA LEU A 159 1.10 -19.26 13.24
C LEU A 159 1.49 -19.26 11.76
N LEU A 160 0.56 -18.87 10.90
CA LEU A 160 0.78 -18.80 9.44
C LEU A 160 1.44 -17.48 9.05
N ARG A 161 0.99 -16.36 9.63
CA ARG A 161 1.52 -15.01 9.35
C ARG A 161 1.19 -14.03 10.46
N SER A 162 2.01 -12.99 10.60
CA SER A 162 1.67 -11.77 11.33
C SER A 162 2.06 -10.58 10.47
N LYS A 163 1.14 -9.64 10.26
CA LYS A 163 1.36 -8.40 9.53
C LYS A 163 0.92 -7.22 10.37
N VAL A 164 1.77 -6.20 10.50
CA VAL A 164 1.36 -4.90 11.06
C VAL A 164 0.35 -4.28 10.09
N THR A 165 -0.86 -4.02 10.56
CA THR A 165 -1.92 -3.33 9.79
C THR A 165 -2.02 -1.85 10.10
N SER A 166 -1.31 -1.38 11.11
CA SER A 166 -1.04 0.04 11.28
C SER A 166 0.41 0.26 11.64
N ALA A 167 1.11 0.97 10.79
CA ALA A 167 1.96 2.02 11.32
C ALA A 167 1.56 3.27 10.58
N SER A 168 1.17 4.23 11.38
CA SER A 168 0.75 5.51 10.91
C SER A 168 1.39 6.52 11.84
N ALA A 169 2.60 6.92 11.47
CA ALA A 169 3.23 8.07 12.08
C ALA A 169 2.53 9.32 11.56
N MET A 170 2.59 10.43 12.28
CA MET A 170 2.31 11.72 11.69
C MET A 170 3.57 12.26 11.02
N GLY A 171 3.43 12.85 9.84
CA GLY A 171 4.52 13.52 9.12
C GLY A 171 4.12 14.95 8.78
N GLN A 172 5.10 15.85 8.67
CA GLN A 172 4.89 17.14 8.02
C GLN A 172 5.17 17.02 6.53
N VAL A 173 4.22 17.44 5.70
CA VAL A 173 4.29 17.34 4.23
C VAL A 173 3.72 18.60 3.59
N SER A 174 4.11 18.88 2.35
CA SER A 174 3.43 19.84 1.48
C SER A 174 2.51 19.06 0.55
N PRO A 175 1.17 19.06 0.72
CA PRO A 175 0.26 18.14 0.00
C PRO A 175 0.24 18.28 -1.52
N ALA A 176 0.74 19.40 -2.02
CA ALA A 176 0.95 19.71 -3.42
C ALA A 176 2.23 20.55 -3.52
N ASN A 177 2.57 21.01 -4.73
CA ASN A 177 3.71 21.90 -4.94
C ASN A 177 3.84 22.99 -3.83
N PRO A 178 5.00 23.14 -3.18
CA PRO A 178 5.19 24.05 -2.05
C PRO A 178 4.89 25.52 -2.36
N SER A 179 4.95 25.93 -3.63
CA SER A 179 4.57 27.29 -4.04
C SER A 179 3.06 27.55 -3.92
N ASN A 180 2.25 26.48 -3.92
CA ASN A 180 0.79 26.52 -3.92
C ASN A 180 0.15 25.88 -2.70
N SER A 181 0.94 25.28 -1.80
CA SER A 181 0.44 24.59 -0.61
C SER A 181 1.18 25.03 0.66
N LYS A 182 0.56 24.76 1.81
CA LYS A 182 1.20 24.97 3.11
C LYS A 182 1.57 23.62 3.68
N VAL A 183 2.70 23.57 4.38
CA VAL A 183 3.06 22.40 5.19
C VAL A 183 1.91 22.07 6.14
N THR A 184 1.51 20.81 6.14
CA THR A 184 0.45 20.29 7.00
C THR A 184 0.88 18.97 7.60
N GLN A 185 0.23 18.61 8.70
CA GLN A 185 0.46 17.34 9.37
C GLN A 185 -0.45 16.29 8.75
N VAL A 186 0.12 15.23 8.19
CA VAL A 186 -0.60 14.09 7.62
C VAL A 186 -0.24 12.81 8.34
N GLN A 187 -1.06 11.79 8.13
CA GLN A 187 -0.72 10.44 8.52
C GLN A 187 0.20 9.84 7.43
N LEU A 188 1.31 9.21 7.83
CA LEU A 188 2.23 8.44 6.99
C LEU A 188 1.78 6.98 7.03
N PRO A 189 0.96 6.50 6.08
CA PRO A 189 0.35 5.20 6.19
C PRO A 189 1.35 4.10 5.83
N ARG A 190 1.00 2.84 6.14
CA ARG A 190 1.71 1.62 5.70
C ARG A 190 3.21 1.56 6.03
N LEU A 191 3.66 2.27 7.06
CA LEU A 191 5.01 2.06 7.58
C LEU A 191 5.16 0.59 8.04
N THR A 192 6.27 -0.04 7.73
CA THR A 192 6.59 -1.43 8.11
C THR A 192 7.73 -1.47 9.12
N ALA A 193 8.58 -0.45 9.13
CA ALA A 193 9.62 -0.23 10.12
C ALA A 193 9.18 0.74 11.24
N PRO A 194 9.70 0.60 12.47
CA PRO A 194 9.35 1.45 13.59
C PRO A 194 10.09 2.78 13.64
N ASP A 195 11.28 2.85 13.05
CA ASP A 195 12.25 3.92 13.21
C ASP A 195 12.82 4.43 11.88
N THR A 196 12.29 3.95 10.75
CA THR A 196 12.66 4.40 9.41
C THR A 196 11.41 4.66 8.57
N LEU A 197 11.57 5.48 7.53
CA LEU A 197 10.57 5.69 6.48
C LEU A 197 10.58 4.53 5.47
N THR A 198 10.41 3.32 6.00
CA THR A 198 10.25 2.09 5.24
C THR A 198 8.83 1.59 5.41
N GLY A 199 8.14 1.40 4.30
CA GLY A 199 6.73 1.03 4.24
C GLY A 199 6.46 -0.12 3.27
N GLU A 200 5.19 -0.34 2.96
CA GLU A 200 4.79 -1.35 1.97
C GLU A 200 5.18 -0.94 0.54
N ASN A 201 5.17 0.37 0.25
CA ASN A 201 5.34 0.91 -1.10
C ASN A 201 6.63 1.71 -1.31
N ALA A 202 7.30 2.14 -0.24
CA ALA A 202 8.47 3.02 -0.31
C ALA A 202 9.52 2.63 0.74
N ASP A 203 10.80 2.72 0.38
CA ASP A 203 11.94 2.70 1.31
C ASP A 203 12.85 3.89 0.98
N VAL A 204 12.82 4.90 1.86
CA VAL A 204 13.43 6.21 1.57
C VAL A 204 14.80 6.36 2.24
N PHE A 205 15.74 6.92 1.48
CA PHE A 205 17.12 7.19 1.84
C PHE A 205 17.54 8.58 1.37
N SER A 206 18.51 9.17 2.06
CA SER A 206 19.33 10.26 1.54
C SER A 206 20.62 9.72 0.95
N CYS A 207 21.12 10.37 -0.11
CA CYS A 207 22.38 10.00 -0.74
C CYS A 207 23.51 10.97 -0.35
N ASP A 208 24.37 10.54 0.57
CA ASP A 208 25.42 11.39 1.15
C ASP A 208 26.67 11.47 0.27
N ASP A 209 26.93 10.41 -0.49
CA ASP A 209 28.08 10.27 -1.37
C ASP A 209 27.60 9.82 -2.75
N TRP A 210 27.76 10.70 -3.74
CA TRP A 210 27.36 10.44 -5.10
C TRP A 210 28.39 10.96 -6.10
N GLU A 211 28.50 10.29 -7.24
CA GLU A 211 29.35 10.72 -8.34
C GLU A 211 28.59 10.70 -9.66
N ILE A 212 29.02 11.56 -10.60
CA ILE A 212 28.67 11.42 -12.01
C ILE A 212 29.88 10.76 -12.66
N ASP A 213 29.72 9.55 -13.19
CA ASP A 213 30.76 8.93 -13.99
C ASP A 213 31.02 9.80 -15.24
N ASP A 214 32.26 10.23 -15.45
CA ASP A 214 32.70 10.98 -16.64
C ASP A 214 32.64 10.13 -17.95
N GLY A 215 32.22 8.86 -17.84
CA GLY A 215 31.97 7.97 -18.97
C GLY A 215 30.96 8.50 -19.99
N ILE A 216 31.01 7.94 -21.20
CA ILE A 216 30.16 8.34 -22.35
C ILE A 216 28.65 8.18 -22.04
N PHE A 217 28.31 7.38 -21.02
CA PHE A 217 26.94 7.15 -20.57
C PHE A 217 26.58 7.88 -19.27
N GLY A 218 27.52 8.61 -18.65
CA GLY A 218 27.21 9.52 -17.55
C GLY A 218 26.40 8.90 -16.42
N VAL A 219 26.68 7.64 -16.04
CA VAL A 219 25.88 6.98 -15.00
C VAL A 219 26.19 7.66 -13.69
N SER A 220 25.16 8.18 -13.04
CA SER A 220 25.31 8.74 -11.72
C SER A 220 25.09 7.64 -10.70
N LEU A 221 25.96 7.56 -9.70
CA LEU A 221 25.91 6.50 -8.70
C LEU A 221 25.89 7.08 -7.29
N CYS A 222 24.98 6.57 -6.46
CA CYS A 222 24.95 6.78 -5.03
C CYS A 222 25.78 5.70 -4.33
N HIS A 223 26.92 6.07 -3.74
CA HIS A 223 27.82 5.14 -3.07
C HIS A 223 27.46 4.90 -1.61
N ASN A 224 26.86 5.89 -0.94
CA ASN A 224 26.51 5.82 0.46
C ASN A 224 25.14 6.42 0.73
N THR A 225 24.29 5.63 1.38
CA THR A 225 22.93 6.03 1.77
C THR A 225 22.82 6.18 3.28
N THR A 226 22.16 7.24 3.72
CA THR A 226 21.81 7.48 5.13
C THR A 226 20.30 7.72 5.26
N ARG A 227 19.77 7.71 6.48
CA ARG A 227 18.41 8.15 6.80
C ARG A 227 18.48 9.25 7.85
N TYR A 228 18.20 10.48 7.45
CA TYR A 228 18.21 11.64 8.34
C TYR A 228 16.89 11.76 9.11
N ALA A 229 15.78 11.27 8.55
CA ALA A 229 14.49 11.29 9.21
C ALA A 229 14.40 10.19 10.28
N THR A 230 14.54 10.57 11.54
CA THR A 230 14.27 9.71 12.71
C THR A 230 12.98 10.14 13.41
N PRO A 231 12.07 9.24 13.79
CA PRO A 231 10.86 9.64 14.47
C PRO A 231 11.15 10.23 15.86
N ASP A 232 10.26 11.10 16.33
CA ASP A 232 10.30 11.63 17.68
C ASP A 232 9.91 10.57 18.75
N THR A 233 9.83 10.96 20.02
CA THR A 233 9.45 10.05 21.10
C THR A 233 8.02 9.49 20.99
N GLY A 234 7.18 10.11 20.17
CA GLY A 234 5.82 9.68 19.84
C GLY A 234 5.76 8.74 18.63
N GLY A 235 6.87 8.57 17.90
CA GLY A 235 6.90 7.83 16.65
C GLY A 235 6.57 8.68 15.41
N ASP A 236 6.53 10.01 15.54
CA ASP A 236 6.12 10.94 14.49
C ASP A 236 7.34 11.61 13.81
N TYR A 237 7.22 11.92 12.51
CA TYR A 237 8.25 12.54 11.68
C TYR A 237 7.90 14.02 11.40
N LEU A 238 7.92 14.85 12.45
CA LEU A 238 7.47 16.23 12.40
C LEU A 238 8.62 17.22 12.15
N PHE A 239 9.21 17.16 10.96
CA PHE A 239 10.32 18.02 10.57
C PHE A 239 9.87 19.33 9.93
N SER A 240 10.61 20.41 10.18
CA SER A 240 10.43 21.66 9.45
C SER A 240 11.25 21.66 8.16
N PRO A 241 10.73 22.19 7.04
CA PRO A 241 11.45 22.28 5.77
C PRO A 241 12.83 22.92 5.86
N GLN A 242 13.84 22.31 5.22
CA GLN A 242 15.16 22.89 4.98
C GLN A 242 15.56 22.69 3.53
N PRO A 243 14.86 23.34 2.57
CA PRO A 243 14.85 22.93 1.17
C PRO A 243 16.23 22.92 0.49
N GLU A 244 17.18 23.72 0.99
CA GLU A 244 18.54 23.83 0.46
C GLU A 244 19.55 22.87 1.13
N ALA A 245 19.15 22.12 2.15
CA ALA A 245 20.04 21.25 2.91
C ALA A 245 20.11 19.85 2.26
N LEU A 246 21.33 19.33 2.12
CA LEU A 246 21.60 17.94 1.69
C LEU A 246 21.37 16.90 2.80
N GLU A 247 20.92 17.34 3.97
CA GLU A 247 20.63 16.48 5.11
C GLU A 247 19.19 16.71 5.60
N ASP A 248 18.28 17.15 4.71
CA ASP A 248 16.94 17.54 5.10
C ASP A 248 16.02 16.34 5.36
N PRO A 249 15.67 16.02 6.62
CA PRO A 249 14.74 14.94 6.91
C PRO A 249 13.32 15.21 6.41
N PHE A 250 12.95 16.47 6.14
CA PHE A 250 11.63 16.79 5.57
C PHE A 250 11.48 16.26 4.14
N ALA A 251 12.55 16.31 3.33
CA ALA A 251 12.54 15.75 1.97
C ALA A 251 12.27 14.24 1.97
N GLU A 252 12.85 13.50 2.93
CA GLU A 252 12.59 12.05 3.08
C GLU A 252 11.11 11.78 3.44
N VAL A 253 10.53 12.56 4.36
CA VAL A 253 9.12 12.43 4.75
C VAL A 253 8.17 12.75 3.59
N GLN A 254 8.47 13.81 2.84
CA GLN A 254 7.73 14.18 1.63
C GLN A 254 7.75 13.05 0.60
N ALA A 255 8.95 12.55 0.27
CA ALA A 255 9.12 11.49 -0.70
C ALA A 255 8.37 10.22 -0.28
N TYR A 256 8.51 9.80 0.98
CA TYR A 256 7.77 8.65 1.53
C TYR A 256 6.27 8.81 1.33
N TYR A 257 5.71 9.93 1.79
CA TYR A 257 4.27 10.16 1.77
C TYR A 257 3.71 10.14 0.35
N HIS A 258 4.34 10.87 -0.57
CA HIS A 258 3.84 10.99 -1.93
C HIS A 258 4.05 9.71 -2.73
N ILE A 259 5.19 9.02 -2.60
CA ILE A 259 5.44 7.73 -3.26
C ILE A 259 4.44 6.68 -2.78
N ASP A 260 4.24 6.59 -1.47
CA ASP A 260 3.30 5.63 -0.92
C ASP A 260 1.83 5.94 -1.33
N LEU A 261 1.46 7.22 -1.44
CA LEU A 261 0.14 7.62 -1.93
C LEU A 261 -0.07 7.24 -3.41
N ILE A 262 0.89 7.55 -4.29
CA ILE A 262 0.75 7.26 -5.72
C ILE A 262 0.84 5.76 -5.99
N ALA A 263 1.72 5.04 -5.30
CA ALA A 263 1.82 3.59 -5.35
C ALA A 263 0.50 2.91 -4.98
N ASP A 264 -0.11 3.30 -3.86
CA ASP A 264 -1.41 2.76 -3.43
C ASP A 264 -2.52 3.13 -4.40
N TRP A 265 -2.52 4.36 -4.93
CA TRP A 265 -3.47 4.74 -5.96
C TRP A 265 -3.29 3.90 -7.22
N VAL A 266 -2.06 3.68 -7.69
CA VAL A 266 -1.76 2.84 -8.86
C VAL A 266 -2.18 1.39 -8.60
N GLY A 267 -1.84 0.82 -7.44
CA GLY A 267 -2.23 -0.54 -7.08
C GLY A 267 -3.74 -0.71 -6.93
N TYR A 268 -4.42 0.27 -6.35
CA TYR A 268 -5.87 0.26 -6.23
C TYR A 268 -6.56 0.35 -7.60
N ASN A 269 -6.09 1.24 -8.48
CA ASN A 269 -6.74 1.51 -9.77
C ASN A 269 -6.32 0.56 -10.88
N PHE A 270 -5.11 -0.01 -10.82
CA PHE A 270 -4.56 -0.83 -11.89
C PHE A 270 -4.18 -2.23 -11.43
N GLY A 271 -4.33 -2.59 -10.15
CA GLY A 271 -3.97 -3.93 -9.68
C GLY A 271 -2.46 -4.23 -9.78
N VAL A 272 -1.64 -3.20 -9.94
CA VAL A 272 -0.19 -3.31 -9.94
C VAL A 272 0.27 -3.34 -8.50
N ASN A 273 0.81 -4.48 -8.07
CA ASN A 273 1.46 -4.58 -6.78
C ASN A 273 2.97 -4.63 -7.02
N HIS A 274 3.69 -3.66 -6.45
CA HIS A 274 5.14 -3.64 -6.42
C HIS A 274 5.59 -3.81 -4.97
N GLY A 275 6.80 -4.35 -4.77
CA GLY A 275 7.46 -4.24 -3.47
C GLY A 275 7.77 -2.77 -3.13
N PRO A 276 8.33 -2.48 -1.95
CA PRO A 276 8.74 -1.13 -1.62
C PRO A 276 9.73 -0.61 -2.68
N MET A 277 9.41 0.53 -3.29
CA MET A 277 10.33 1.19 -4.21
C MET A 277 11.40 1.90 -3.40
N ARG A 278 12.65 1.73 -3.79
CA ARG A 278 13.77 2.44 -3.18
C ARG A 278 13.80 3.87 -3.69
N VAL A 279 13.90 4.83 -2.77
CA VAL A 279 13.80 6.26 -3.09
C VAL A 279 15.00 6.98 -2.50
N HIS A 280 15.73 7.71 -3.33
CA HIS A 280 16.86 8.54 -2.93
C HIS A 280 16.49 10.02 -3.03
N VAL A 281 16.74 10.77 -1.96
CA VAL A 281 16.60 12.23 -1.90
C VAL A 281 17.93 12.87 -1.47
N ASN A 282 17.96 14.20 -1.38
CA ASN A 282 19.02 14.98 -0.76
C ASN A 282 20.40 14.85 -1.43
N PHE A 283 20.45 14.88 -2.77
CA PHE A 283 21.71 14.90 -3.53
C PHE A 283 21.77 16.02 -4.58
N GLY A 284 22.97 16.55 -4.81
CA GLY A 284 23.22 17.78 -5.56
C GLY A 284 23.11 17.68 -7.09
N MET A 285 22.26 16.81 -7.63
CA MET A 285 22.04 16.68 -9.06
C MET A 285 20.76 17.38 -9.49
N GLN A 286 20.84 18.18 -10.55
CA GLN A 286 19.68 18.87 -11.14
C GLN A 286 18.82 17.96 -12.00
N ASN A 287 18.41 16.81 -11.45
CA ASN A 287 17.50 15.89 -12.12
C ASN A 287 16.63 15.09 -11.14
N ALA A 288 15.50 14.61 -11.64
CA ALA A 288 14.70 13.55 -11.04
C ALA A 288 14.52 12.43 -12.07
N PHE A 289 14.75 11.18 -11.69
CA PHE A 289 14.74 10.07 -12.63
C PHE A 289 14.36 8.73 -11.98
N TYR A 290 14.01 7.77 -12.84
CA TYR A 290 13.81 6.37 -12.49
C TYR A 290 14.92 5.52 -13.12
N GLY A 291 15.66 4.77 -12.31
CA GLY A 291 16.80 3.98 -12.76
C GLY A 291 17.61 3.42 -11.59
N ASP A 292 18.61 2.60 -11.89
CA ASP A 292 19.50 1.96 -10.90
C ASP A 292 20.56 2.97 -10.43
N PHE A 293 20.24 3.77 -9.41
CA PHE A 293 21.06 4.88 -8.95
C PHE A 293 22.14 4.42 -7.98
N ASP A 294 21.95 3.34 -7.22
CA ASP A 294 22.98 2.82 -6.32
C ASP A 294 23.78 1.64 -6.90
N GLY A 295 23.42 1.18 -8.11
CA GLY A 295 24.17 0.15 -8.84
C GLY A 295 23.91 -1.27 -8.34
N ASP A 296 22.82 -1.49 -7.60
CA ASP A 296 22.44 -2.81 -7.08
C ASP A 296 21.70 -3.68 -8.11
N GLY A 297 21.32 -3.10 -9.26
CA GLY A 297 20.62 -3.78 -10.35
C GLY A 297 19.10 -3.74 -10.23
N GLU A 298 18.56 -3.11 -9.19
CA GLU A 298 17.14 -2.79 -9.04
C GLU A 298 16.89 -1.32 -9.39
N PRO A 299 15.71 -0.98 -9.94
CA PRO A 299 15.42 0.40 -10.30
C PRO A 299 14.90 1.21 -9.10
N ASP A 300 15.47 2.40 -8.94
CA ASP A 300 15.16 3.37 -7.90
C ASP A 300 14.40 4.58 -8.44
N ILE A 301 13.80 5.35 -7.53
CA ILE A 301 13.37 6.72 -7.78
C ILE A 301 14.38 7.66 -7.15
N SER A 302 14.99 8.53 -7.93
CA SER A 302 16.03 9.44 -7.46
C SER A 302 15.60 10.89 -7.68
N LEU A 303 15.54 11.65 -6.59
CA LEU A 303 15.04 13.02 -6.53
C LEU A 303 16.20 13.92 -6.08
N GLY A 304 16.89 14.53 -7.04
CA GLY A 304 18.02 15.42 -6.76
C GLY A 304 17.57 16.83 -6.37
N GLN A 305 18.49 17.79 -6.44
CA GLN A 305 18.26 19.19 -6.12
C GLN A 305 18.39 20.10 -7.36
N SER A 306 17.50 21.09 -7.46
CA SER A 306 17.59 22.17 -8.44
C SER A 306 18.85 23.04 -8.29
N GLU A 307 19.13 23.91 -9.26
CA GLU A 307 20.26 24.86 -9.20
C GLU A 307 20.22 25.76 -7.97
N ASP A 308 19.00 26.12 -7.52
CA ASP A 308 18.77 26.93 -6.32
C ASP A 308 18.82 26.10 -5.02
N GLY A 309 19.22 24.82 -5.11
CA GLY A 309 19.39 23.91 -3.98
C GLY A 309 18.10 23.23 -3.50
N VAL A 310 16.94 23.56 -4.06
CA VAL A 310 15.66 22.96 -3.65
C VAL A 310 15.56 21.51 -4.12
N ASP A 311 15.38 20.58 -3.18
CA ASP A 311 15.16 19.16 -3.44
C ASP A 311 13.85 18.88 -4.19
N PHE A 312 13.91 18.08 -5.25
CA PHE A 312 12.76 17.73 -6.08
C PHE A 312 11.73 16.87 -5.33
N GLY A 313 12.12 16.20 -4.24
CA GLY A 313 11.22 15.50 -3.33
C GLY A 313 10.25 16.41 -2.59
N TYR A 314 10.45 17.73 -2.63
CA TYR A 314 9.45 18.67 -2.13
C TYR A 314 8.20 18.78 -2.99
N ASP A 315 8.34 18.51 -4.29
CA ASP A 315 7.28 18.76 -5.27
C ASP A 315 6.54 17.46 -5.60
N ALA A 316 5.33 17.34 -5.05
CA ALA A 316 4.45 16.21 -5.32
C ALA A 316 4.21 15.99 -6.83
N ASP A 317 4.21 17.08 -7.63
CA ASP A 317 3.99 16.98 -9.07
C ASP A 317 5.19 16.31 -9.77
N VAL A 318 6.42 16.46 -9.25
CA VAL A 318 7.60 15.74 -9.75
C VAL A 318 7.52 14.26 -9.38
N ILE A 319 7.09 13.95 -8.16
CA ILE A 319 6.97 12.57 -7.68
C ILE A 319 5.90 11.79 -8.45
N TYR A 320 4.81 12.45 -8.86
CA TYR A 320 3.70 11.82 -9.58
C TYR A 320 3.91 11.70 -11.10
N HIS A 321 4.92 12.37 -11.65
CA HIS A 321 5.20 12.39 -13.09
C HIS A 321 5.87 11.09 -13.57
#